data_AF-A0A2V7X008-F1
#
_entry.id   AF-A0A2V7X008-F1
#
_cell.length_a   1.000
_cell.length_b   1.000
_cell.length_c   1.000
_cell.angle_alpha   90.00
_cell.angle_beta   90.00
_cell.angle_gamma   90.00
#
_symmetry.space_group_name_H-M   'P 1'
#
loop_
_entity.id
_entity.type
_entity.pdbx_description
1 polymer ?
#
loop_
_entity_poly.entity_id
_entity_poly.type
_entity_poly.pdbx_seq_one_letter_code
_entity_poly.pdbx_strand_id
1 'polypeptide(L)' 'MRRMAERKLRSRAQELYESRGQAEGHELQDWFQAEAELLKDTRLAPLYRHLRDVSQDANSPEARDEEGVSCETGT' A
#
# COMPACT_ATOMS: atom_id res chain seq x y z
N MET A 1 12.86 8.98 2.63
CA MET A 1 12.75 8.70 1.17
C MET A 1 11.40 8.10 0.77
N ARG A 2 10.82 7.14 1.50
CA ARG A 2 9.49 6.55 1.15
C ARG A 2 8.36 7.56 0.97
N ARG A 3 8.31 8.61 1.80
CA ARG A 3 7.37 9.73 1.64
C ARG A 3 7.44 10.42 0.28
N MET A 4 8.56 10.33 -0.45
CA MET A 4 8.67 10.90 -1.80
C MET A 4 7.88 10.09 -2.81
N ALA A 5 8.00 8.75 -2.77
CA ALA A 5 7.25 7.85 -3.64
C ALA A 5 5.74 7.99 -3.39
N GLU A 6 5.33 8.04 -2.13
CA GLU A 6 3.91 8.21 -1.76
C GLU A 6 3.34 9.56 -2.21
N ARG A 7 4.09 10.66 -2.03
CA ARG A 7 3.68 11.98 -2.52
C ARG A 7 3.56 12.00 -4.04
N LYS A 8 4.50 11.36 -4.75
CA LYS A 8 4.46 11.30 -6.22
C LYS A 8 3.29 10.48 -6.72
N LEU A 9 3.01 9.34 -6.07
CA LEU A 9 1.84 8.51 -6.37
C LEU A 9 0.55 9.30 -6.24
N ARG A 10 0.36 9.96 -5.10
CA ARG A 10 -0.85 10.74 -4.80
C ARG A 10 -1.03 11.91 -5.77
N SER A 11 0.05 12.65 -6.02
CA SER A 11 0.04 13.74 -7.02
C SER A 11 -0.38 13.22 -8.38
N ARG A 12 0.13 12.05 -8.79
CA ARG A 12 -0.16 11.51 -10.11
C ARG A 12 -1.60 10.99 -10.23
N ALA A 13 -2.12 10.34 -9.20
CA ALA A 13 -3.52 9.92 -9.16
C ALA A 13 -4.47 11.14 -9.22
N GLN A 14 -4.13 12.21 -8.50
CA GLN A 14 -4.88 13.47 -8.53
C GLN A 14 -4.88 14.12 -9.93
N GLU A 15 -3.72 14.18 -10.58
CA GLU A 15 -3.61 14.69 -11.97
C GLU A 15 -4.49 13.89 -12.94
N LEU A 16 -4.56 12.56 -12.78
CA LEU A 16 -5.41 11.71 -13.62
C LEU A 16 -6.90 12.00 -13.39
N TYR A 17 -7.32 12.14 -12.14
CA TYR A 17 -8.68 12.53 -11.78
C TYR A 17 -9.08 13.89 -12.38
N GLU A 18 -8.19 14.89 -12.25
CA GLU A 18 -8.41 16.23 -12.79
C GLU A 18 -8.45 16.23 -14.32
N SER A 19 -7.56 15.47 -14.97
CA SER A 19 -7.49 15.40 -16.45
C SER A 19 -8.76 14.83 -17.11
N ARG A 20 -9.53 14.03 -16.36
CA ARG A 20 -10.81 13.45 -16.81
C ARG A 20 -12.01 14.35 -16.53
N GLY A 21 -11.79 15.52 -15.94
CA GLY A 21 -12.87 16.43 -15.53
C GLY A 21 -13.49 16.05 -14.18
N GLN A 22 -12.70 15.47 -13.27
CA GLN A 22 -13.12 15.19 -11.89
C GLN A 22 -14.31 14.22 -11.78
N ALA A 23 -14.42 13.30 -12.74
CA ALA A 23 -15.46 12.29 -12.76
C ALA A 23 -15.30 11.31 -11.59
N GLU A 24 -16.36 11.16 -10.78
CA GLU A 24 -16.41 10.20 -9.68
C GLU A 24 -16.40 8.74 -10.17
N GLY A 25 -16.04 7.80 -9.28
CA GLY A 25 -16.05 6.36 -9.57
C GLY A 25 -14.81 5.82 -10.30
N HIS A 26 -13.84 6.68 -10.60
CA HIS A 26 -12.55 6.30 -11.20
C HIS A 26 -11.35 6.36 -10.25
N GLU A 27 -11.58 6.72 -8.98
CA GLU A 27 -10.53 6.92 -7.97
C GLU A 27 -9.55 5.74 -7.89
N LEU A 28 -10.09 4.52 -7.85
CA LEU A 28 -9.28 3.31 -7.75
C LEU A 28 -8.47 3.07 -9.03
N GLN A 29 -9.05 3.36 -10.19
CA GLN A 29 -8.38 3.21 -11.47
C GLN A 29 -7.27 4.26 -11.66
N ASP A 30 -7.53 5.51 -11.29
CA ASP A 30 -6.55 6.58 -11.35
C ASP A 30 -5.40 6.31 -10.37
N TRP A 31 -5.70 5.76 -9.20
CA TRP A 31 -4.69 5.26 -8.28
C TRP A 31 -3.83 4.16 -8.91
N PHE A 32 -4.44 3.11 -9.50
CA PHE A 32 -3.68 1.98 -10.07
C PHE A 32 -2.85 2.41 -11.28
N GLN A 33 -3.38 3.32 -12.09
CA GLN A 33 -2.66 3.89 -13.20
C GLN A 33 -1.45 4.70 -12.71
N ALA A 34 -1.62 5.53 -11.67
CA ALA A 34 -0.51 6.25 -11.05
C ALA A 34 0.54 5.30 -10.46
N GLU A 35 0.13 4.18 -9.86
CA GLU A 35 1.03 3.14 -9.36
C GLU A 35 1.85 2.51 -10.49
N ALA A 36 1.19 2.12 -11.58
CA ALA A 36 1.86 1.54 -12.75
C ALA A 36 2.89 2.51 -13.36
N GLU A 37 2.60 3.81 -13.37
CA GLU A 37 3.55 4.83 -13.82
C GLU A 37 4.73 5.02 -12.85
N LEU A 38 4.48 5.00 -11.54
CA LEU A 38 5.51 5.09 -10.52
C LEU A 38 6.48 3.89 -10.57
N LEU A 39 5.97 2.70 -10.84
CA LEU A 39 6.77 1.47 -10.97
C LEU A 39 7.69 1.48 -12.21
N LYS A 40 7.40 2.30 -13.21
CA LYS A 40 8.29 2.52 -14.37
C LYS A 40 9.47 3.43 -14.03
N ASP A 41 9.36 4.27 -12.99
CA ASP A 41 10.47 5.09 -12.51
C ASP A 41 11.42 4.25 -11.65
N THR A 42 12.59 3.93 -12.19
CA THR A 42 13.63 3.11 -11.54
C THR A 42 14.09 3.68 -10.20
N ARG A 43 13.93 4.99 -9.97
CA ARG A 43 14.32 5.64 -8.71
C ARG A 43 13.27 5.47 -7.62
N LEU A 44 11.99 5.45 -8.01
CA LEU A 44 10.86 5.44 -7.07
C LEU A 44 10.31 4.04 -6.84
N ALA A 45 10.40 3.15 -7.83
CA ALA A 45 9.95 1.76 -7.74
C ALA A 45 10.47 0.99 -6.50
N PRO A 46 11.77 0.99 -6.15
CA PRO A 46 12.25 0.29 -4.97
C PRO A 46 11.73 0.90 -3.66
N LEU A 47 11.60 2.23 -3.60
CA LEU A 47 11.06 2.92 -2.42
C LEU A 47 9.57 2.63 -2.21
N TYR A 48 8.85 2.49 -3.31
CA TYR A 48 7.43 2.21 -3.30
C TYR A 48 7.11 0.76 -2.94
N ARG A 49 7.86 -0.22 -3.48
CA ARG A 49 7.70 -1.63 -3.08
C ARG A 49 7.85 -1.81 -1.57
N HIS A 50 8.88 -1.20 -1.00
CA HIS A 50 9.10 -1.28 0.43
C HIS A 50 8.01 -0.56 1.24
N LEU A 51 7.43 0.54 0.72
CA LEU A 51 6.27 1.16 1.35
C LEU A 51 5.06 0.21 1.37
N ARG A 52 4.85 -0.53 0.28
CA ARG A 52 3.74 -1.46 0.12
C ARG A 52 3.85 -2.64 1.09
N ASP A 53 5.01 -3.27 1.21
CA ASP A 53 5.23 -4.38 2.15
C ASP A 53 4.92 -3.95 3.60
N VAL A 54 5.47 -2.81 4.03
CA VAL A 54 5.24 -2.28 5.39
C VAL A 54 3.77 -1.91 5.64
N SER A 55 3.02 -1.55 4.60
CA SER A 55 1.58 -1.31 4.72
C SER A 55 0.74 -2.59 4.78
N GLN A 56 1.23 -3.69 4.22
CA GLN A 56 0.55 -4.99 4.27
C GLN A 56 0.73 -5.67 5.62
N ASP A 57 1.89 -5.50 6.28
CA ASP A 57 2.11 -5.98 7.65
C ASP A 57 1.16 -5.31 8.66
N ALA A 58 0.82 -4.04 8.44
CA ALA A 58 -0.15 -3.31 9.28
C ALA A 58 -1.61 -3.75 9.06
N ASN A 59 -1.90 -4.50 7.99
CA ASN A 59 -3.21 -5.06 7.69
C ASN A 59 -3.28 -6.58 7.94
N SER A 60 -2.26 -7.18 8.57
CA SER A 60 -2.24 -8.58 8.95
C SER A 60 -2.79 -8.76 10.37
N PRO A 61 -3.89 -9.51 10.57
CA PRO A 61 -4.49 -9.73 11.90
C PRO A 61 -3.79 -10.80 12.75
N GLU A 62 -2.54 -11.19 12.46
CA GLU A 62 -1.84 -12.23 13.23
C GLU A 62 -0.91 -11.64 14.30
N ALA A 63 -1.53 -11.36 15.44
CA ALA A 63 -1.08 -11.87 16.74
C ALA A 63 -2.24 -11.67 17.73
N ARG A 64 -3.29 -12.48 17.57
CA ARG A 64 -4.17 -12.79 18.71
C ARG A 64 -3.41 -13.82 19.52
N ASP A 65 -2.95 -13.42 20.70
CA ASP A 65 -2.37 -14.32 21.69
C ASP A 65 -3.27 -15.54 21.90
N GLU A 66 -2.78 -16.72 21.51
CA GLU A 66 -3.29 -18.02 21.92
C GLU A 66 -2.90 -18.26 23.38
N GLU A 67 -3.49 -17.51 24.32
CA GLU A 67 -3.44 -17.82 25.76
C GLU A 67 -4.60 -18.75 26.09
N GLY A 68 -4.41 -20.05 25.87
CA GLY A 68 -5.39 -21.04 26.26
C GLY A 68 -5.12 -22.44 25.73
N VAL A 69 -4.21 -23.17 26.38
CA VAL A 69 -4.50 -24.47 27.00
C VAL A 69 -3.23 -24.97 27.68
N SER A 70 -3.39 -25.20 28.99
CA SER A 70 -2.39 -25.64 29.95
C SER A 70 -1.69 -26.93 29.52
N CYS A 71 -0.37 -26.89 29.53
CA CYS A 71 0.48 -28.08 29.54
C CYS A 71 0.71 -28.49 31.00
N GLU A 72 0.06 -29.55 31.48
CA GLU A 72 0.59 -30.32 32.61
C GLU A 72 0.48 -31.83 32.35
N THR A 73 1.59 -32.32 31.78
CA THR A 73 2.31 -33.57 32.10
C THR A 73 1.61 -34.65 32.92
N GLY A 74 1.43 -35.82 32.30
CA GLY A 74 2.29 -36.98 32.59
C GLY A 74 1.99 -37.84 33.83
N THR A 75 1.48 -39.05 33.52
CA THR A 75 1.49 -40.33 34.28
C THR A 75 0.32 -40.61 35.22
#